data_AF-A0A829G9N9-F1
#
_entry.id   AF-A0A829G9N9-F1
#
_cell.length_a   1.000
_cell.length_b   1.000
_cell.length_c   1.000
_cell.angle_alpha   90.00
_cell.angle_beta   90.00
_cell.angle_gamma   90.00
#
_symmetry.space_group_name_H-M   'P 1'
#
loop_
_entity.id
_entity.type
_entity.pdbx_description
1 polymer ?
#
loop_
_entity_poly.entity_id
_entity_poly.type
_entity_poly.pdbx_seq_one_letter_code
_entity_poly.pdbx_strand_id
1 'polypeptide(L)'
;MAQSKQVVDEVTMKRALTRISYEIIEQNKGLNDLVLVGIKTRGIYLAHRIAKRLEQLEGLQVPVGELDIQFYRDDVHKIDHDHQPDVEGAQLPVNITGKHVILVDD
;
A
#
# COMPACT_ATOMS: atom_id res chain seq x y z
N MET A 1 -24.25 -9.85 24.04
CA MET A 1 -23.10 -9.22 23.36
C MET A 1 -22.84 -10.01 22.09
N ALA A 2 -22.70 -9.36 20.93
CA ALA A 2 -22.39 -10.08 19.69
C ALA A 2 -20.98 -10.69 19.80
N GLN A 3 -20.86 -12.00 19.58
CA GLN A 3 -19.58 -12.69 19.61
C GLN A 3 -18.79 -12.29 18.35
N SER A 4 -17.66 -11.60 18.52
CA SER A 4 -16.77 -11.25 17.41
C SER A 4 -16.10 -12.52 16.87
N LYS A 5 -16.34 -12.84 15.60
CA LYS A 5 -15.68 -13.96 14.92
C LYS A 5 -14.41 -13.46 14.24
N GLN A 6 -13.28 -14.05 14.56
CA GLN A 6 -12.04 -13.80 13.86
C GLN A 6 -12.11 -14.40 12.45
N VAL A 7 -11.96 -13.56 11.42
CA VAL A 7 -11.97 -13.98 10.00
C VAL A 7 -10.56 -14.32 9.52
N VAL A 8 -9.57 -13.54 9.95
CA VAL A 8 -8.16 -13.72 9.59
C VAL A 8 -7.32 -13.72 10.86
N ASP A 9 -6.57 -14.81 11.07
CA ASP A 9 -5.58 -14.92 12.14
C ASP A 9 -4.17 -14.56 11.65
N GLU A 10 -3.22 -14.51 12.59
CA GLU A 10 -1.83 -14.13 12.30
C GLU A 10 -1.20 -15.05 11.25
N VAL A 11 -1.42 -16.37 11.36
CA VAL A 11 -0.85 -17.37 10.47
C VAL A 11 -1.43 -17.20 9.06
N THR A 12 -2.74 -16.99 8.97
CA THR A 12 -3.47 -16.77 7.72
C THR A 12 -3.02 -15.47 7.06
N MET A 13 -2.89 -14.38 7.81
CA MET A 13 -2.37 -13.10 7.31
C MET A 13 -0.94 -13.26 6.78
N LYS A 14 -0.07 -13.97 7.52
CA LYS A 14 1.30 -14.24 7.08
C LYS A 14 1.31 -15.02 5.76
N ARG A 15 0.47 -16.03 5.60
CA ARG A 15 0.32 -16.81 4.37
C ARG A 15 -0.22 -15.97 3.21
N ALA A 16 -1.23 -15.14 3.46
CA ALA A 16 -1.80 -14.26 2.46
C ALA A 16 -0.76 -13.28 1.90
N LEU A 17 0.01 -12.61 2.77
CA LEU A 17 1.07 -11.70 2.35
C LEU A 17 2.18 -12.41 1.56
N THR A 18 2.56 -13.62 1.95
CA THR A 18 3.52 -14.43 1.17
C THR A 18 2.96 -14.74 -0.22
N ARG A 19 1.70 -15.17 -0.32
CA ARG A 19 1.06 -15.49 -1.60
C ARG A 19 1.01 -14.27 -2.52
N ILE A 20 0.57 -13.12 -2.00
CA ILE A 20 0.55 -11.84 -2.74
C ILE A 20 1.95 -11.49 -3.23
N SER A 21 2.99 -11.71 -2.42
CA SER A 21 4.38 -11.41 -2.82
C SER A 21 4.83 -12.26 -4.01
N TYR A 22 4.52 -13.57 -4.01
CA TYR A 22 4.79 -14.44 -5.16
C TYR A 22 3.99 -14.04 -6.40
N GLU A 23 2.71 -13.71 -6.25
CA GLU A 23 1.88 -13.25 -7.36
C GLU A 23 2.44 -11.95 -7.98
N ILE A 24 2.95 -11.02 -7.17
CA ILE A 24 3.63 -9.82 -7.67
C ILE A 24 4.87 -10.18 -8.48
N ILE A 25 5.70 -11.12 -8.00
CA ILE A 25 6.90 -11.57 -8.73
C ILE A 25 6.53 -12.26 -10.05
N GLU A 26 5.50 -13.10 -10.06
CA GLU A 26 5.09 -13.82 -11.27
C GLU A 26 4.49 -12.90 -12.34
N GLN A 27 3.72 -11.89 -11.91
CA GLN A 27 3.06 -10.96 -12.83
C GLN A 27 4.02 -9.89 -13.37
N ASN A 28 5.11 -9.61 -12.68
CA ASN A 28 6.09 -8.61 -13.10
C ASN A 28 7.38 -9.31 -13.57
N LYS A 29 7.80 -9.07 -14.84
CA LYS A 29 9.02 -9.66 -15.43
C LYS A 29 10.32 -9.03 -14.86
N GLY A 30 10.42 -8.97 -13.53
CA GLY A 30 11.42 -8.23 -12.76
C GLY A 30 10.80 -7.11 -11.93
N LEU A 31 11.43 -6.80 -10.79
CA LEU A 31 10.92 -5.81 -9.81
C LEU A 31 11.52 -4.40 -9.98
N ASN A 32 12.37 -4.18 -10.99
CA ASN A 32 13.15 -2.94 -11.13
C ASN A 32 12.30 -1.67 -11.35
N ASP A 33 11.13 -1.83 -11.96
CA ASP A 33 10.19 -0.73 -12.22
C ASP A 33 8.94 -0.79 -11.33
N LEU A 34 8.96 -1.61 -10.28
CA LEU A 34 7.86 -1.74 -9.35
C LEU A 34 7.92 -0.66 -8.26
N VAL A 35 6.77 -0.09 -7.91
CA VAL A 35 6.57 0.76 -6.73
C VAL A 35 5.30 0.31 -6.02
N LEU A 36 5.39 0.13 -4.70
CA LEU A 36 4.21 -0.10 -3.87
C LEU A 36 3.73 1.24 -3.32
N VAL A 37 2.42 1.45 -3.25
CA VAL A 37 1.83 2.65 -2.62
C VAL A 37 0.73 2.20 -1.66
N GLY A 38 0.94 2.41 -0.37
CA GLY A 38 -0.05 2.10 0.66
C GLY A 38 -1.10 3.20 0.78
N ILE A 39 -2.38 2.82 0.79
CA ILE A 39 -3.50 3.73 1.00
C ILE A 39 -3.90 3.71 2.47
N LYS A 40 -3.84 4.88 3.13
CA LYS A 40 -4.20 5.06 4.54
C LYS A 40 -3.50 4.07 5.50
N THR A 41 -3.69 4.28 6.81
CA THR A 41 -2.71 3.85 7.83
C THR A 41 -2.35 2.35 7.77
N ARG A 42 -3.33 1.45 7.61
CA ARG A 42 -3.07 -0.01 7.58
C ARG A 42 -2.54 -0.50 6.24
N GLY A 43 -3.01 0.04 5.11
CA GLY A 43 -2.48 -0.26 3.78
C GLY A 43 -0.98 0.04 3.66
N ILE A 44 -0.51 1.13 4.29
CA ILE A 44 0.92 1.48 4.38
C ILE A 44 1.73 0.39 5.09
N TYR A 45 1.27 -0.12 6.24
CA TYR A 45 1.95 -1.21 6.93
C TYR A 45 1.95 -2.52 6.12
N LEU A 46 0.87 -2.81 5.38
CA LEU A 46 0.82 -3.97 4.50
C LEU A 46 1.81 -3.81 3.33
N ALA A 47 1.91 -2.62 2.72
CA ALA A 47 2.85 -2.34 1.65
C ALA A 47 4.30 -2.57 2.09
N HIS A 48 4.70 -2.06 3.26
CA HIS A 48 6.03 -2.32 3.81
C HIS A 48 6.30 -3.80 4.11
N ARG A 49 5.28 -4.54 4.58
CA ARG A 49 5.41 -6.00 4.81
C ARG A 49 5.60 -6.75 3.51
N ILE A 50 4.92 -6.35 2.44
CA ILE A 50 5.10 -6.92 1.10
C ILE A 50 6.48 -6.57 0.57
N ALA A 51 6.90 -5.29 0.61
CA ALA A 51 8.24 -4.87 0.16
C ALA A 51 9.36 -5.67 0.85
N LYS A 52 9.29 -5.84 2.17
CA LYS A 52 10.26 -6.64 2.92
C LYS A 52 10.29 -8.10 2.49
N ARG A 53 9.14 -8.68 2.11
CA ARG A 53 9.07 -10.05 1.60
C ARG A 53 9.67 -10.15 0.20
N LEU A 54 9.39 -9.18 -0.67
CA LEU A 54 9.99 -9.12 -2.00
C LEU A 54 11.52 -9.02 -1.91
N GLU A 55 12.04 -8.20 -1.00
CA GLU A 55 13.48 -8.12 -0.72
C GLU A 55 14.04 -9.47 -0.24
N GLN A 56 13.34 -10.18 0.63
CA GLN A 56 13.76 -11.50 1.10
C GLN A 56 13.76 -12.59 0.03
N LEU A 57 12.84 -12.50 -0.95
CA LEU A 57 12.68 -13.51 -2.00
C LEU A 57 13.60 -13.25 -3.20
N GLU A 58 13.71 -11.99 -3.63
CA GLU A 58 14.40 -11.60 -4.87
C GLU A 58 15.67 -10.77 -4.63
N GLY A 59 15.94 -10.35 -3.38
CA GLY A 59 17.10 -9.51 -3.06
C GLY A 59 16.98 -8.05 -3.52
N LEU A 60 15.78 -7.62 -3.97
CA LEU A 60 15.54 -6.29 -4.52
C LEU A 60 14.70 -5.44 -3.57
N GLN A 61 15.15 -4.20 -3.34
CA GLN A 61 14.40 -3.22 -2.57
C GLN A 61 13.37 -2.51 -3.45
N VAL A 62 12.10 -2.71 -3.13
CA VAL A 62 10.98 -2.06 -3.81
C VAL A 62 10.62 -0.77 -3.06
N PRO A 63 10.60 0.41 -3.72
CA PRO A 63 10.17 1.65 -3.10
C PRO A 63 8.72 1.57 -2.62
N VAL A 64 8.46 2.11 -1.43
CA VAL A 64 7.11 2.20 -0.85
C VAL A 64 6.75 3.66 -0.67
N GLY A 65 5.68 4.08 -1.33
CA GLY A 65 5.04 5.37 -1.11
C GLY A 65 3.78 5.25 -0.26
N GLU A 66 3.28 6.41 0.17
CA GLU A 66 2.09 6.54 0.99
C GLU A 66 1.09 7.47 0.30
N LEU A 67 -0.19 7.13 0.39
CA LEU A 67 -1.29 7.92 -0.15
C LEU A 67 -2.36 8.10 0.93
N ASP A 68 -2.53 9.34 1.39
CA ASP A 68 -3.66 9.74 2.21
C ASP A 68 -4.81 10.26 1.34
N ILE A 69 -5.87 9.44 1.26
CA ILE A 69 -7.08 9.77 0.51
C ILE A 69 -8.11 10.57 1.32
N GLN A 70 -7.82 11.00 2.55
CA GLN A 70 -8.76 11.78 3.37
C GLN A 70 -9.30 13.02 2.65
N PHE A 71 -8.45 13.70 1.88
CA PHE A 71 -8.78 14.94 1.17
C PHE A 71 -9.51 14.76 -0.17
N TYR A 72 -9.58 13.53 -0.70
CA TYR A 72 -10.18 13.23 -2.00
C TYR A 72 -11.60 12.64 -1.91
N ARG A 73 -12.16 12.51 -0.69
CA ARG A 73 -13.52 11.99 -0.53
C ARG A 73 -14.54 13.13 -0.55
N ASP A 74 -15.50 13.02 -1.47
CA ASP A 74 -16.61 13.95 -1.65
C ASP A 74 -17.53 14.06 -0.40
N ASP A 75 -17.40 13.15 0.58
CA ASP A 75 -18.16 13.18 1.83
C ASP A 75 -17.56 14.13 2.89
N VAL A 76 -16.37 14.70 2.65
CA VAL A 76 -15.69 15.66 3.53
C VAL A 76 -15.96 17.12 3.08
N HIS A 77 -17.05 17.36 2.36
CA HIS A 77 -17.57 18.70 2.09
C HIS A 77 -18.23 19.33 3.34
N LYS A 78 -17.43 19.55 4.39
CA LYS A 78 -17.53 20.76 5.20
C LYS A 78 -16.24 21.53 4.99
N ILE A 79 -16.16 22.15 3.82
CA ILE A 79 -15.04 23.01 3.43
C ILE A 79 -15.16 24.28 4.28
N ASP A 80 -14.33 24.38 5.32
CA ASP A 80 -13.84 25.68 5.76
C ASP A 80 -13.08 26.27 4.56
N HIS A 81 -13.60 27.36 4.01
CA HIS A 81 -13.15 28.00 2.77
C HIS A 81 -11.71 28.56 2.79
N ASP A 82 -10.93 28.31 3.84
CA ASP A 82 -9.60 28.87 4.07
C ASP A 82 -8.44 27.86 4.00
N HIS A 83 -8.73 26.56 3.87
CA HIS A 83 -7.67 25.54 3.83
C HIS A 83 -7.65 24.86 2.46
N GLN A 84 -6.88 25.45 1.56
CA GLN A 84 -6.43 24.75 0.36
C GLN A 84 -5.72 23.48 0.83
N PRO A 85 -6.16 22.26 0.45
CA PRO A 85 -5.51 21.05 0.95
C PRO A 85 -4.06 21.10 0.51
N ASP A 86 -3.16 21.21 1.49
CA ASP A 86 -1.74 21.11 1.25
C ASP A 86 -1.48 19.81 0.49
N VAL A 87 -0.58 19.88 -0.48
CA VAL A 87 -0.25 18.83 -1.47
C VAL A 87 0.46 17.63 -0.81
N GLU A 88 0.25 17.41 0.49
CA GLU A 88 0.82 16.35 1.33
C GLU A 88 0.05 15.02 1.25
N GLY A 89 -0.98 14.93 0.40
CA GLY A 89 -1.81 13.73 0.24
C GLY A 89 -1.05 12.50 -0.29
N ALA A 90 0.15 12.66 -0.87
CA ALA A 90 0.98 11.55 -1.32
C ALA A 90 2.46 11.78 -1.00
N GLN A 91 3.08 10.80 -0.33
CA GLN A 91 4.51 10.77 -0.06
C GLN A 91 5.14 9.66 -0.91
N LEU A 92 5.69 10.04 -2.07
CA LEU A 92 6.31 9.09 -3.00
C LEU A 92 7.84 9.24 -2.94
N PRO A 93 8.60 8.18 -2.59
CA PRO A 93 10.06 8.27 -2.49
C PRO A 93 10.76 8.37 -3.85
N VAL A 94 10.04 8.10 -4.94
CA VAL A 94 10.56 8.09 -6.32
C VAL A 94 9.52 8.64 -7.29
N ASN A 95 9.97 9.13 -8.46
CA ASN A 95 9.08 9.40 -9.57
C ASN A 95 8.46 8.08 -10.08
N ILE A 96 7.13 8.06 -10.23
CA ILE A 96 6.35 6.88 -10.63
C ILE A 96 5.94 6.86 -12.11
N THR A 97 6.28 7.89 -12.89
CA THR A 97 5.96 7.95 -14.32
C THR A 97 6.64 6.78 -15.06
N GLY A 98 5.84 5.99 -15.79
CA GLY A 98 6.31 4.81 -16.51
C GLY A 98 6.65 3.60 -15.63
N LYS A 99 6.40 3.68 -14.31
CA LYS A 99 6.59 2.57 -13.38
C LYS A 99 5.32 1.75 -13.21
N HIS A 100 5.49 0.51 -12.77
CA HIS A 100 4.40 -0.36 -12.37
C HIS A 100 4.03 -0.02 -10.92
N VAL A 101 2.89 0.60 -10.71
CA VAL A 101 2.42 1.01 -9.39
C VAL A 101 1.38 0.01 -8.88
N ILE A 102 1.64 -0.58 -7.71
CA ILE A 102 0.66 -1.42 -7.00
C ILE A 102 0.15 -0.65 -5.80
N LEU A 103 -1.15 -0.34 -5.82
CA LEU A 103 -1.85 0.20 -4.67
C LEU A 103 -2.14 -0.92 -3.65
N VAL A 104 -1.92 -0.64 -2.38
CA VAL A 104 -2.11 -1.59 -1.28
C VAL A 104 -3.09 -1.01 -0.27
N ASP A 105 -4.20 -1.71 -0.04
CA ASP A 105 -5.24 -1.37 0.92
C ASP A 105 -5.59 -2.60 1.78
N ASP A 106 -6.26 -2.38 2.91
CA ASP A 106 -6.51 -3.39 3.94
C ASP A 106 -7.93 -3.98 4.00
#